data_AF-A0A2B8BFA2-F1
#
_entry.id   AF-A0A2B8BFA2-F1
#
_cell.length_a   1.000
_cell.length_b   1.000
_cell.length_c   1.000
_cell.angle_alpha   90.00
_cell.angle_beta   90.00
_cell.angle_gamma   90.00
#
_symmetry.space_group_name_H-M   'P 1'
#
loop_
_entity.id
_entity.type
_entity.pdbx_description
1 polymer ?
#
loop_
_entity_poly.entity_id
_entity_poly.type
_entity_poly.pdbx_seq_one_letter_code
_entity_poly.pdbx_strand_id
1 'polypeptide(L)'
;MASRMARIVHMGKLGGFAALLDGRMLELEGYFLWPSAAALSGAARRAGIALSDLILDTRSTTGSAGPAAAVSAQSAARLRPGGLPLAA
;
A
#
# COMPACT_ATOMS: atom_id res chain seq x y z
N MET A 1 13.51 -15.14 -18.07
CA MET A 1 12.97 -13.78 -18.25
C MET A 1 12.36 -13.34 -16.93
N ALA A 2 12.86 -12.30 -16.29
CA ALA A 2 12.16 -11.72 -15.14
C ALA A 2 10.87 -11.08 -15.68
N SER A 3 9.70 -11.55 -15.24
CA SER A 3 8.43 -10.87 -15.55
C SER A 3 8.53 -9.44 -15.02
N ARG A 4 8.58 -8.47 -15.95
CA ARG A 4 8.60 -7.04 -15.63
C ARG A 4 7.22 -6.65 -15.11
N MET A 5 7.06 -6.71 -13.79
CA MET A 5 5.83 -6.30 -13.11
C MET A 5 5.94 -4.85 -12.67
N ALA A 6 4.93 -4.05 -12.97
CA ALA A 6 4.82 -2.69 -12.49
C ALA A 6 4.45 -2.71 -11.01
N ARG A 7 5.13 -1.90 -10.20
CA ARG A 7 4.88 -1.76 -8.77
C ARG A 7 3.86 -0.66 -8.53
N ILE A 8 2.97 -0.86 -7.56
CA ILE A 8 2.03 0.18 -7.15
C ILE A 8 2.74 1.07 -6.13
N VAL A 9 2.68 2.38 -6.31
CA VAL A 9 3.27 3.38 -5.40
C VAL A 9 2.16 4.26 -4.87
N HIS A 10 1.96 4.28 -3.55
CA HIS A 10 1.09 5.22 -2.87
C HIS A 10 1.88 6.51 -2.57
N MET A 11 1.47 7.59 -3.22
CA MET A 11 2.11 8.90 -3.14
C MET A 11 1.51 9.71 -2.01
N GLY A 12 2.16 9.67 -0.85
CA GLY A 12 1.65 10.28 0.37
C GLY A 12 1.35 11.78 0.26
N LYS A 13 2.23 12.52 -0.41
CA LYS A 13 2.09 13.99 -0.55
C LYS A 13 1.05 14.39 -1.61
N LEU A 14 0.88 13.57 -2.64
CA LEU A 14 -0.04 13.85 -3.75
C LEU A 14 -1.44 13.26 -3.51
N GLY A 15 -1.56 12.29 -2.59
CA GLY A 15 -2.83 11.67 -2.26
C GLY A 15 -3.36 10.76 -3.37
N GLY A 16 -2.54 9.83 -3.87
CA GLY A 16 -2.97 8.92 -4.92
C GLY A 16 -2.01 7.76 -5.17
N PHE A 17 -2.35 6.92 -6.14
CA PHE A 17 -1.61 5.74 -6.52
C PHE A 17 -1.04 5.89 -7.94
N ALA A 18 0.19 5.46 -8.14
CA ALA A 18 0.86 5.45 -9.43
C ALA A 18 1.47 4.07 -9.71
N ALA A 19 1.62 3.71 -10.98
CA ALA A 19 2.36 2.52 -11.38
C ALA A 19 3.81 2.89 -11.73
N LEU A 20 4.76 2.12 -11.22
CA LEU A 20 6.19 2.28 -11.47
C LEU A 20 6.74 1.02 -12.13
N LEU A 21 7.31 1.14 -13.33
CA LEU A 21 7.95 0.06 -14.05
C LEU A 21 9.37 0.48 -14.44
N ASP A 22 10.36 -0.34 -14.08
CA ASP A 22 11.78 -0.06 -14.34
C ASP A 22 12.24 1.34 -13.93
N GLY A 23 11.73 1.82 -12.78
CA GLY A 23 12.07 3.14 -12.25
C GLY A 23 11.39 4.31 -12.95
N ARG A 24 10.45 4.06 -13.88
CA ARG A 24 9.65 5.08 -14.56
C ARG A 24 8.19 4.99 -14.18
N MET A 25 7.55 6.13 -14.00
CA MET A 25 6.12 6.21 -13.76
C MET A 25 5.38 5.95 -15.07
N LEU A 26 4.35 5.11 -15.01
CA LEU A 26 3.56 4.76 -16.17
C LEU A 26 2.35 5.68 -16.28
N GLU A 27 2.17 6.21 -17.48
CA GLU A 27 0.93 6.86 -17.89
C GLU A 27 -0.05 5.78 -18.34
N LEU A 28 -1.19 5.69 -17.67
CA LEU A 28 -2.27 4.76 -18.03
C LEU A 28 -3.49 5.59 -18.40
N GLU A 29 -4.02 5.41 -19.61
CA GLU A 29 -5.21 6.12 -20.08
C GLU A 29 -5.10 7.67 -19.98
N GLY A 30 -3.89 8.23 -20.10
CA GLY A 30 -3.66 9.68 -19.97
C GLY A 30 -3.42 10.17 -18.54
N TYR A 31 -3.40 9.25 -17.55
CA TYR A 31 -3.27 9.59 -16.13
C TYR A 31 -2.08 8.87 -15.48
N PHE A 32 -1.26 9.64 -14.77
CA PHE A 32 -0.16 9.13 -13.94
C PHE A 32 -0.59 8.81 -12.50
N LEU A 33 -1.62 9.51 -12.01
CA LEU A 33 -2.09 9.42 -10.63
C LEU A 33 -3.55 9.01 -10.58
N TRP A 34 -3.84 8.01 -9.75
CA TRP A 34 -5.16 7.43 -9.60
C TRP A 34 -5.67 7.60 -8.17
N PRO A 35 -6.98 7.81 -7.97
CA PRO A 35 -7.55 8.04 -6.64
C PRO A 35 -7.55 6.79 -5.76
N SER A 36 -7.41 5.59 -6.34
CA SER A 36 -7.35 4.34 -5.59
C SER A 36 -6.50 3.29 -6.30
N ALA A 37 -5.95 2.34 -5.55
CA ALA A 37 -5.22 1.20 -6.11
C ALA A 37 -6.11 0.35 -7.04
N ALA A 38 -7.41 0.22 -6.72
CA ALA A 38 -8.36 -0.52 -7.57
C ALA A 38 -8.54 0.15 -8.95
N ALA A 39 -8.63 1.48 -8.99
CA ALA A 39 -8.75 2.23 -10.25
C ALA A 39 -7.47 2.08 -11.10
N LEU A 40 -6.29 2.19 -10.47
CA LEU A 40 -5.00 1.92 -11.11
C LEU A 40 -4.93 0.49 -11.67
N SER A 41 -5.36 -0.51 -10.88
CA SER A 41 -5.36 -1.91 -11.30
C SER A 41 -6.29 -2.18 -12.48
N GLY A 42 -7.45 -1.53 -12.51
CA GLY A 42 -8.35 -1.58 -13.67
C GLY A 42 -7.69 -1.05 -14.94
N ALA A 43 -7.04 0.12 -14.84
CA ALA A 43 -6.34 0.75 -15.96
C ALA A 43 -5.15 -0.10 -16.44
N ALA A 44 -4.33 -0.60 -15.51
CA ALA A 44 -3.19 -1.46 -15.84
C ALA A 44 -3.63 -2.77 -16.51
N ARG A 45 -4.72 -3.38 -16.03
CA ARG A 45 -5.29 -4.58 -16.64
C ARG A 45 -5.78 -4.32 -18.07
N ARG A 46 -6.43 -3.17 -18.32
CA ARG A 46 -6.83 -2.76 -19.68
C ARG A 46 -5.63 -2.52 -20.59
N ALA A 47 -4.53 -2.01 -20.04
CA ALA A 47 -3.27 -1.81 -20.76
C ALA A 47 -2.41 -3.09 -20.88
N GLY A 48 -2.86 -4.24 -20.36
CA GLY A 48 -2.11 -5.50 -20.40
C GLY A 48 -0.85 -5.52 -19.51
N ILE A 49 -0.78 -4.64 -18.52
CA ILE A 49 0.36 -4.50 -17.62
C ILE A 49 0.11 -5.31 -16.35
N ALA A 50 1.02 -6.23 -16.05
CA ALA A 50 1.00 -6.97 -14.79
C ALA A 50 1.47 -6.07 -13.65
N LEU A 51 0.60 -5.89 -12.65
CA LEU A 51 0.95 -5.20 -11.41
C LEU A 51 1.46 -6.19 -10.35
N SER A 52 2.33 -5.72 -9.48
CA SER A 52 2.71 -6.42 -8.26
C SER A 52 1.64 -6.25 -7.19
N ASP A 53 1.39 -7.29 -6.39
CA ASP A 53 0.50 -7.25 -5.21
C ASP A 53 1.06 -6.40 -4.06
N LEU A 54 2.31 -5.95 -4.14
CA LEU A 54 2.96 -5.12 -3.13
C LEU A 54 2.84 -3.63 -3.47
N ILE A 55 2.42 -2.83 -2.48
CA ILE A 55 2.30 -1.37 -2.58
C ILE A 55 3.48 -0.73 -1.85
N LEU A 56 4.22 0.14 -2.54
CA LEU A 56 5.21 1.02 -1.92
C LEU A 56 4.52 2.27 -1.36
N ASP A 57 4.42 2.37 -0.04
CA ASP A 57 3.92 3.58 0.62
C ASP A 57 5.06 4.58 0.81
N THR A 58 4.93 5.75 0.19
CA THR A 58 5.92 6.84 0.25
C THR A 58 5.54 7.95 1.23
N ARG A 59 4.47 7.75 2.01
CA ARG A 59 4.15 8.65 3.11
C ARG A 59 5.35 8.75 4.05
N SER A 60 5.81 9.98 4.30
CA SER A 60 6.84 10.25 5.29
C SER A 60 6.32 9.80 6.65
N THR A 61 6.95 8.77 7.22
CA THR A 61 6.74 8.37 8.61
C THR A 61 7.45 9.38 9.52
N THR A 62 6.98 10.62 9.56
CA THR A 62 7.40 11.58 10.59
C THR A 62 6.72 11.17 11.89
N GLY A 63 7.31 10.17 12.53
CA GLY A 63 6.81 9.50 13.73
C GLY A 63 7.53 8.17 13.92
N SER A 64 8.75 8.25 14.47
CA SER A 64 9.60 7.13 14.90
C SER A 64 10.21 6.23 13.82
N ALA A 65 11.53 6.33 13.69
CA ALA A 65 12.35 5.30 13.06
C ALA A 65 12.28 4.01 13.89
N GLY A 66 11.50 3.04 13.42
CA GLY A 66 11.67 1.63 13.74
C GLY A 66 11.95 0.87 12.44
N PRO A 67 12.79 -0.18 12.44
CA PRO A 67 13.07 -0.95 11.23
C PRO A 67 11.75 -1.50 10.67
N ALA A 68 11.63 -1.51 9.35
CA ALA A 68 10.45 -1.95 8.60
C ALA A 68 9.87 -3.25 9.20
N ALA A 69 8.85 -3.09 10.03
CA ALA A 69 8.15 -4.22 10.61
C ALA A 69 7.35 -4.86 9.48
N ALA A 70 7.76 -6.06 9.09
CA ALA A 70 6.93 -6.98 8.36
C ALA A 70 5.54 -6.99 9.01
N VAL A 71 4.50 -6.77 8.21
CA VAL A 71 3.11 -6.88 8.66
C VAL A 71 2.84 -8.36 8.92
N SER A 72 3.22 -8.83 10.10
CA SER A 72 2.75 -10.09 10.68
C SER A 72 1.35 -9.86 11.23
N ALA A 73 0.42 -10.71 10.81
CA ALA A 73 -1.00 -10.69 11.17
C ALA A 73 -1.25 -11.01 12.66
N GLN A 74 -0.79 -10.15 13.56
CA GLN A 74 -1.00 -10.24 15.00
C GLN A 74 -1.51 -8.90 15.53
N SER A 75 -2.67 -8.47 15.04
CA SER A 75 -3.48 -7.44 15.70
C SER A 75 -4.92 -7.92 15.82
N ALA A 76 -5.10 -9.00 16.57
CA ALA A 76 -6.41 -9.48 16.99
C ALA A 76 -6.34 -10.11 18.39
N ALA A 77 -5.55 -9.54 19.30
CA ALA A 77 -5.70 -9.81 20.72
C ALA A 77 -4.88 -8.79 21.50
N ARG A 78 -5.51 -7.68 21.87
CA ARG A 78 -5.58 -7.19 23.26
C ARG A 78 -5.97 -5.71 23.23
N LEU A 79 -7.05 -5.39 23.94
CA LEU A 79 -7.09 -4.46 25.08
C LEU A 79 -8.57 -4.18 25.39
N ARG A 80 -9.12 -4.70 26.51
CA ARG A 80 -9.21 -4.10 27.88
C ARG A 80 -10.71 -3.80 28.15
N PRO A 81 -11.28 -3.57 29.37
CA PRO A 81 -10.68 -3.18 30.65
C PRO A 81 -11.23 -3.93 31.88
N GLY A 82 -10.83 -3.49 33.08
CA GLY A 82 -10.97 -4.20 34.34
C GLY A 82 -12.37 -4.24 34.99
N GLY A 83 -12.44 -5.06 36.04
CA GLY A 83 -13.56 -5.19 36.95
C GLY A 83 -13.23 -6.21 38.06
N LEU A 84 -12.64 -5.74 39.16
CA LEU A 84 -12.91 -6.30 40.50
C LEU A 84 -14.11 -5.54 41.09
N PRO A 85 -14.82 -6.00 42.14
CA PRO A 85 -14.68 -7.22 42.95
C PRO A 85 -16.04 -7.97 43.15
N LEU A 86 -16.06 -9.16 43.78
CA LEU A 86 -17.13 -9.48 44.73
C LEU A 86 -16.75 -10.64 45.67
N ALA A 87 -16.92 -10.38 46.96
CA ALA A 87 -16.85 -11.34 48.05
C ALA A 87 -18.04 -12.30 48.06
N ALA A 88 -17.81 -13.53 48.51
CA ALA A 88 -18.76 -14.39 49.22
C ALA A 88 -17.96 -15.30 50.16
#